data_AF-W9AEB4-F1
#
_entry.id   AF-W9AEB4-F1
#
_cell.length_a   1.000
_cell.length_b   1.000
_cell.length_c   1.000
_cell.angle_alpha   90.00
_cell.angle_beta   90.00
_cell.angle_gamma   90.00
#
_symmetry.space_group_name_H-M   'P 1'
#
loop_
_entity.id
_entity.type
_entity.pdbx_description
1 polymer ?
#
loop_
_entity_poly.entity_id
_entity_poly.type
_entity_poly.pdbx_seq_one_letter_code
_entity_poly.pdbx_strand_id
1 'polypeptide(L)'
;MIDTMNKLAYSKDEPADLVNVAIEELIHQKYELPIYNTLKDAANDVRKRSYRMIYHNLLNENQKESVNQLFEVSEGSTNSPWNH
;
A
#
# COMPACT_ATOMS: atom_id res chain seq x y z
N MET A 1 -1.24 17.04 -8.23
CA MET A 1 -0.94 16.61 -6.84
C MET A 1 -1.30 15.15 -6.58
N ILE A 2 -2.59 14.77 -6.49
CA ILE A 2 -3.00 13.37 -6.24
C ILE A 2 -2.44 12.40 -7.28
N ASP A 3 -2.43 12.78 -8.57
CA ASP A 3 -1.85 11.95 -9.63
C ASP A 3 -0.34 11.74 -9.46
N THR A 4 0.39 12.76 -9.02
CA THR A 4 1.83 12.68 -8.73
C THR A 4 2.07 11.79 -7.51
N MET A 5 1.26 11.91 -6.45
CA MET A 5 1.30 11.02 -5.30
C MET A 5 1.04 9.56 -5.72
N ASN A 6 0.01 9.30 -6.54
CA ASN A 6 -0.34 7.95 -7.00
C ASN A 6 0.80 7.29 -7.79
N LYS A 7 1.52 8.05 -8.63
CA LYS A 7 2.67 7.54 -9.39
C LYS A 7 3.81 7.07 -8.49
N LEU A 8 4.06 7.77 -7.39
CA LEU A 8 5.19 7.49 -6.51
C LEU A 8 4.85 6.57 -5.33
N ALA A 9 3.57 6.40 -5.02
CA ALA A 9 3.11 5.55 -3.92
C ALA A 9 3.45 4.05 -4.08
N TYR A 10 3.93 3.63 -5.25
CA TYR A 10 4.47 2.28 -5.48
C TYR A 10 5.99 2.17 -5.22
N SER A 11 6.67 3.29 -4.99
CA SER A 11 8.12 3.40 -4.81
C SER A 11 8.55 4.05 -3.49
N LYS A 12 7.63 4.73 -2.81
CA LYS A 12 7.85 5.44 -1.55
C LYS A 12 6.88 4.93 -0.50
N ASP A 13 7.41 4.32 0.55
CA ASP A 13 6.61 3.68 1.60
C ASP A 13 6.07 4.67 2.65
N GLU A 14 6.73 5.82 2.83
CA GLU A 14 6.40 6.74 3.90
C GLU A 14 5.35 7.79 3.48
N PRO A 15 4.28 8.01 4.27
CA PRO A 15 3.28 9.05 3.98
C PRO A 15 3.88 10.45 3.84
N ALA A 16 4.95 10.74 4.58
CA ALA A 16 5.65 12.02 4.53
C ALA A 16 6.25 12.30 3.14
N ASP A 17 6.70 11.27 2.45
CA ASP A 17 7.24 11.43 1.10
C ASP A 17 6.16 11.83 0.09
N LEU A 18 4.95 11.28 0.23
CA LEU A 18 3.82 11.66 -0.62
C LEU A 18 3.42 13.11 -0.37
N VAL A 19 3.45 13.56 0.89
CA VAL A 19 3.21 14.95 1.25
C VAL A 19 4.27 15.87 0.63
N ASN A 20 5.55 15.49 0.71
CA ASN A 20 6.65 16.29 0.16
C ASN A 20 6.49 16.49 -1.36
N VAL A 21 6.22 15.41 -2.10
CA VAL A 21 6.02 15.48 -3.54
C VAL A 21 4.77 16.29 -3.90
N ALA A 22 3.71 16.18 -3.10
CA ALA A 22 2.52 16.98 -3.30
C ALA A 22 2.75 18.48 -3.13
N ILE A 23 3.56 18.86 -2.14
CA ILE A 23 3.97 20.25 -1.94
C ILE A 23 4.81 20.72 -3.14
N GLU A 24 5.81 19.93 -3.57
CA GLU A 24 6.64 20.24 -4.73
C GLU A 24 5.79 20.46 -6.00
N GLU A 25 4.83 19.58 -6.26
CA GLU A 25 3.93 19.68 -7.41
C GLU A 25 3.05 20.93 -7.34
N LEU A 26 2.46 21.23 -6.18
CA LEU A 26 1.59 22.40 -6.02
C LEU A 26 2.38 23.70 -6.20
N ILE A 27 3.61 23.77 -5.68
CA ILE A 27 4.52 24.90 -5.90
C ILE A 27 4.87 25.02 -7.39
N HIS A 28 5.22 23.90 -8.03
CA HIS A 28 5.57 23.88 -9.45
C HIS A 28 4.42 24.37 -10.35
N GLN A 29 3.19 23.97 -10.03
CA GLN A 29 1.97 24.37 -10.73
C GLN A 29 1.44 25.75 -10.28
N LYS A 30 2.12 26.43 -9.34
CA LYS A 30 1.74 27.74 -8.78
C LYS A 30 0.35 27.77 -8.14
N TYR A 31 -0.06 26.67 -7.53
CA TYR A 31 -1.27 26.60 -6.70
C TYR A 31 -0.99 27.04 -5.27
N GLU A 32 -2.02 27.53 -4.58
CA GLU A 32 -1.95 27.73 -3.13
C GLU A 32 -1.78 26.40 -2.40
N LEU A 33 -0.97 26.41 -1.35
CA LEU A 33 -0.77 25.24 -0.50
C LEU A 33 -1.96 25.09 0.44
N PRO A 34 -2.70 23.97 0.38
CA PRO A 34 -3.77 23.70 1.33
C PRO A 34 -3.17 23.46 2.73
N ILE A 35 -4.01 23.52 3.76
CA ILE A 35 -3.58 23.23 5.12
C ILE A 35 -2.97 21.83 5.21
N TYR A 36 -1.97 21.67 6.08
CA TYR A 36 -1.20 20.42 6.20
C TYR A 36 -2.09 19.17 6.38
N ASN A 37 -3.17 19.28 7.17
CA ASN A 37 -4.08 18.14 7.38
C ASN A 37 -4.72 17.65 6.07
N THR A 38 -5.05 18.55 5.14
CA THR A 38 -5.58 18.16 3.82
C THR A 38 -4.55 17.37 3.02
N LEU A 39 -3.27 17.77 3.05
CA LEU A 39 -2.19 17.04 2.38
C LEU A 39 -1.95 15.67 3.03
N LYS A 40 -1.96 15.63 4.36
CA LYS A 40 -1.77 14.40 5.14
C LYS A 40 -2.88 13.38 4.86
N ASP A 41 -4.13 13.83 4.82
CA ASP A 41 -5.28 12.96 4.58
C ASP A 41 -5.26 12.43 3.14
N ALA A 42 -4.95 13.29 2.16
CA ALA A 42 -4.74 12.90 0.78
C ALA A 42 -3.61 11.84 0.63
N ALA A 43 -2.45 12.07 1.25
CA ALA A 43 -1.34 11.14 1.23
C ALA A 43 -1.71 9.77 1.84
N ASN A 44 -2.44 9.77 2.96
CA ASN A 44 -2.92 8.55 3.60
C ASN A 44 -3.89 7.76 2.72
N ASP A 45 -4.80 8.45 2.04
CA ASP A 45 -5.76 7.80 1.14
C ASP A 45 -5.09 7.20 -0.09
N VAL A 46 -4.14 7.93 -0.71
CA VAL A 46 -3.32 7.41 -1.80
C VAL A 46 -2.54 6.17 -1.33
N ARG A 47 -1.85 6.24 -0.19
CA ARG A 47 -1.09 5.11 0.36
C ARG A 47 -1.98 3.90 0.60
N LYS A 48 -3.14 4.06 1.23
CA LYS A 48 -4.09 2.95 1.47
C LYS A 48 -4.52 2.28 0.18
N ARG A 49 -4.76 3.05 -0.89
CA ARG A 49 -5.15 2.51 -2.20
C ARG A 49 -4.00 1.75 -2.86
N SER A 50 -2.80 2.32 -2.86
CA SER A 50 -1.62 1.67 -3.44
C SER A 50 -1.24 0.41 -2.69
N TYR A 51 -1.25 0.43 -1.35
CA TYR A 51 -1.03 -0.77 -0.53
C TYR A 51 -2.06 -1.85 -0.88
N ARG A 52 -3.35 -1.50 -0.94
CA ARG A 52 -4.39 -2.47 -1.32
C ARG A 52 -4.14 -3.10 -2.69
N MET A 53 -3.72 -2.32 -3.68
CA MET A 53 -3.37 -2.82 -5.01
C MET A 53 -2.14 -3.73 -5.00
N ILE A 54 -1.07 -3.34 -4.30
CA ILE A 54 0.15 -4.13 -4.18
C ILE A 54 -0.17 -5.50 -3.56
N TYR A 55 -0.87 -5.52 -2.41
CA TYR A 55 -1.21 -6.77 -1.74
C TYR A 55 -2.19 -7.63 -2.53
N HIS A 56 -3.14 -7.02 -3.26
CA HIS A 56 -4.05 -7.78 -4.10
C HIS A 56 -3.35 -8.51 -5.24
N ASN A 57 -2.26 -7.92 -5.77
CA ASN A 57 -1.50 -8.45 -6.90
C ASN A 57 -0.21 -9.19 -6.49
N LEU A 58 0.10 -9.27 -5.19
CA LEU A 58 1.37 -9.83 -4.70
C LEU A 58 1.43 -11.34 -4.91
N LEU A 59 0.30 -12.03 -4.74
CA LEU A 59 0.18 -13.47 -4.88
C LEU A 59 -0.82 -13.78 -5.98
N ASN A 60 -0.44 -14.66 -6.91
CA ASN A 60 -1.42 -15.29 -7.80
C ASN A 60 -2.24 -16.34 -7.06
N GLU A 61 -3.33 -16.83 -7.66
CA GLU A 61 -4.23 -17.79 -6.99
C GLU A 61 -3.51 -19.06 -6.53
N ASN A 62 -2.57 -19.59 -7.31
CA ASN A 62 -1.79 -20.77 -6.92
C ASN A 62 -0.90 -20.50 -5.69
N GLN A 63 -0.31 -19.31 -5.60
CA GLN A 63 0.48 -18.89 -4.45
C GLN A 63 -0.40 -18.65 -3.22
N LYS A 64 -1.60 -18.10 -3.39
CA LYS A 64 -2.58 -17.96 -2.30
C LYS A 64 -3.01 -19.33 -1.78
N GLU A 65 -3.27 -20.28 -2.68
CA GLU A 65 -3.62 -21.65 -2.32
C GLU A 65 -2.48 -22.34 -1.57
N SER A 66 -1.23 -22.17 -2.03
CA SER A 66 -0.05 -22.69 -1.34
C SER A 66 0.11 -22.12 0.08
N VAL A 67 -0.15 -20.82 0.25
CA VAL A 67 -0.14 -20.18 1.59
C VAL A 67 -1.28 -20.73 2.45
N ASN A 68 -2.47 -20.91 1.91
CA ASN A 68 -3.62 -21.47 2.64
C ASN A 68 -3.33 -22.90 3.13
N GLN A 69 -2.70 -23.74 2.29
CA GLN A 69 -2.31 -25.11 2.65
C GLN A 69 -1.35 -25.18 3.84
N LEU A 70 -0.55 -24.15 4.10
CA LEU A 70 0.31 -24.11 5.30
C LEU A 70 -0.50 -24.05 6.60
N PHE A 71 -1.74 -23.54 6.54
CA PHE A 71 -2.62 -23.41 7.70
C PHE A 71 -3.60 -24.58 7.84
N GLU A 72 -3.72 -25.45 6.83
CA GLU A 72 -4.57 -26.63 6.88
C GLU A 72 -3.92 -27.72 7.74
N VAL A 73 -4.72 -28.38 8.58
CA VAL A 73 -4.29 -29.52 9.40
C VAL A 73 -4.68 -30.80 8.66
N SER A 74 -3.69 -31.58 8.23
CA SER A 74 -3.92 -32.86 7.56
C SER A 74 -4.53 -33.88 8.52
N GLU A 75 -5.42 -34.75 8.02
CA GLU A 75 -6.02 -35.83 8.81
C GLU A 75 -4.94 -36.68 9.51
N GLY A 76 -5.05 -36.79 10.83
CA GLY A 76 -4.08 -37.50 11.67
C GLY A 76 -2.94 -36.65 12.24
N SER A 77 -2.83 -35.36 11.88
CA SER A 77 -1.90 -34.41 12.51
C SER A 77 -2.62 -33.52 13.53
N THR A 78 -1.92 -33.15 14.60
CA THR A 78 -2.39 -32.11 15.54
C THR A 78 -1.96 -30.71 15.12
N ASN A 79 -0.93 -30.60 14.27
CA ASN A 79 -0.35 -29.32 13.85
C ASN A 79 -0.47 -29.14 12.34
N SER A 80 -0.71 -27.90 11.90
CA SER A 80 -0.59 -27.52 10.49
C SER A 80 0.90 -27.42 10.10
N PRO A 81 1.23 -27.49 8.80
CA PRO A 81 2.61 -27.31 8.30
C PRO A 81 3.26 -25.99 8.72
N TRP A 82 2.48 -24.97 9.05
CA TRP A 82 2.95 -23.69 9.60
C TRP A 82 3.54 -23.79 11.01
N ASN A 83 3.04 -24.73 11.83
CA ASN A 83 3.43 -24.88 13.23
C ASN A 83 4.58 -25.89 13.43
N HIS A 84 5.29 -26.24 12.35
CA HIS A 84 6.29 -27.31 12.31
C HIS A 84 7.74 -26.80 12.27
#